data_AF-A0A7C9KD27-F1
#
_entry.id   AF-A0A7C9KD27-F1
#
_cell.length_a   1.000
_cell.length_b   1.000
_cell.length_c   1.000
_cell.angle_alpha   90.00
_cell.angle_beta   90.00
_cell.angle_gamma   90.00
#
_symmetry.space_group_name_H-M   'P 1'
#
loop_
_entity.id
_entity.type
_entity.pdbx_description
1 polymer ?
#
loop_
_entity_poly.entity_id
_entity_poly.type
_entity_poly.pdbx_seq_one_letter_code
_entity_poly.pdbx_strand_id
1 'polypeptide(L)'
;MTEEIARGPSEASRPVRAVAAALTGLLTIVCLLWVIDLPRYLGQAFYREQFLAPVLGLALAALFLTVPAGKAPRRRVPWYDMVFAAVGLAAALWISVEYQRLLVQLAFRTAEVVVLGVVILLLVMEGLRRTTGYSLFIVVAFFLAYAMVGHFVPGEFRARPVDLDWMVVYLAFDSSALFGTPLVVGATVVVIFLWMGQLLFKAGGGQFFTDIAMAGMGKRRGGAAKIAVVASALFGSISGSAVSNVASTGVITIPMMSRSGYARRDAGAIEAVAST
;
A
#
# COMPACT_ATOMS: atom_id res chain seq x y z
N MET A 1 -11.03 -25.53 1.27
CA MET A 1 -10.87 -24.15 0.76
C MET A 1 -10.24 -23.29 1.85
N THR A 2 -9.10 -23.74 2.39
CA THR A 2 -8.59 -23.37 3.72
C THR A 2 -7.07 -23.19 3.74
N GLU A 3 -6.41 -23.19 2.57
CA GLU A 3 -4.95 -22.99 2.47
C GLU A 3 -4.54 -21.65 1.86
N GLU A 4 -5.49 -20.80 1.45
CA GLU A 4 -5.18 -19.63 0.61
C GLU A 4 -4.81 -18.35 1.39
N ILE A 5 -5.06 -18.32 2.71
CA ILE A 5 -4.90 -17.10 3.54
C ILE A 5 -3.57 -17.09 4.33
N ALA A 6 -2.82 -18.19 4.36
CA ALA A 6 -1.56 -18.32 5.12
C ALA A 6 -0.30 -18.36 4.23
N ARG A 7 -0.31 -17.72 3.05
CA ARG A 7 0.94 -17.49 2.31
C ARG A 7 1.73 -16.40 3.03
N GLY A 8 2.51 -16.82 4.03
CA GLY A 8 3.53 -15.99 4.65
C GLY A 8 4.42 -15.32 3.59
N PRO A 9 5.13 -14.24 3.95
CA PRO A 9 6.01 -13.54 3.02
C PRO A 9 6.88 -14.60 2.33
N SER A 10 7.00 -14.52 1.01
CA SER A 10 7.80 -15.48 0.22
C SER A 10 9.06 -15.84 0.99
N GLU A 11 9.54 -17.09 0.92
CA GLU A 11 10.83 -17.51 1.50
C GLU A 11 12.03 -16.78 0.83
N ALA A 12 11.87 -15.51 0.46
CA ALA A 12 12.93 -14.55 0.27
C ALA A 12 13.97 -14.72 1.37
N SER A 13 15.22 -14.79 0.93
CA SER A 13 16.37 -14.90 1.80
C SER A 13 16.32 -13.82 2.88
N ARG A 14 16.75 -14.16 4.09
CA ARG A 14 16.85 -13.23 5.25
C ARG A 14 17.34 -11.81 4.87
N PRO A 15 18.38 -11.61 4.03
CA PRO A 15 18.81 -10.27 3.63
C PRO A 15 17.75 -9.49 2.85
N VAL A 16 17.03 -10.12 1.92
CA VAL A 16 16.02 -9.42 1.10
C VAL A 16 14.85 -8.95 1.97
N ARG A 17 14.44 -9.76 2.95
CA ARG A 17 13.41 -9.35 3.92
C ARG A 17 13.87 -8.17 4.77
N ALA A 18 15.14 -8.15 5.18
CA ALA A 18 15.70 -7.02 5.92
C ALA A 18 15.72 -5.75 5.08
N VAL A 19 16.11 -5.84 3.81
CA VAL A 19 16.08 -4.71 2.87
C VAL A 19 14.65 -4.22 2.65
N ALA A 20 13.71 -5.10 2.36
CA ALA A 20 12.30 -4.72 2.19
C ALA A 20 11.73 -4.05 3.45
N ALA A 21 12.03 -4.57 4.64
CA ALA A 21 11.64 -3.96 5.91
C ALA A 21 12.26 -2.57 6.10
N ALA A 22 13.56 -2.42 5.77
CA ALA A 22 14.24 -1.13 5.82
C ALA A 22 13.63 -0.11 4.86
N LEU A 23 13.28 -0.51 3.63
CA LEU A 23 12.61 0.34 2.65
C LEU A 23 11.23 0.79 3.15
N THR A 24 10.42 -0.12 3.69
CA THR A 24 9.11 0.24 4.26
C THR A 24 9.23 1.11 5.52
N GLY A 25 10.26 0.88 6.35
CA GLY A 25 10.58 1.70 7.50
C GLY A 25 10.98 3.11 7.08
N LEU A 26 11.86 3.24 6.09
CA LEU A 26 12.26 4.52 5.51
C LEU A 26 11.07 5.27 4.90
N LEU A 27 10.21 4.56 4.15
CA LEU A 27 8.96 5.13 3.60
C LEU A 27 8.11 5.73 4.71
N THR A 28 7.94 4.99 5.81
CA THR A 28 7.15 5.43 6.96
C THR A 28 7.77 6.67 7.61
N ILE A 29 9.10 6.69 7.79
CA ILE A 29 9.82 7.85 8.33
C ILE A 29 9.63 9.06 7.41
N VAL A 30 9.83 8.92 6.10
CA VAL A 30 9.65 10.02 5.13
C VAL A 30 8.24 10.60 5.21
N CYS A 31 7.20 9.76 5.26
CA CYS A 31 5.81 10.20 5.44
C CYS A 31 5.59 10.93 6.77
N LEU A 32 6.16 10.44 7.87
CA LEU A 32 6.06 11.09 9.18
C LEU A 32 6.74 12.46 9.20
N LEU A 33 7.96 12.55 8.67
CA LEU A 33 8.72 13.81 8.60
C LEU A 33 7.97 14.87 7.78
N TRP A 34 7.27 14.46 6.72
CA TRP A 34 6.44 15.36 5.94
C TRP A 34 5.20 15.83 6.71
N VAL A 35 4.49 14.94 7.40
CA VAL A 35 3.25 15.31 8.09
C VAL A 35 3.46 16.15 9.35
N ILE A 36 4.60 16.02 10.03
CA ILE A 36 4.99 16.96 11.09
C ILE A 36 5.51 18.30 10.55
N ASP A 37 5.47 18.49 9.22
CA ASP A 37 5.93 19.69 8.51
C ASP A 37 7.41 20.04 8.78
N LEU A 38 8.24 19.02 9.06
CA LEU A 38 9.64 19.21 9.45
C LEU A 38 10.44 20.04 8.41
N PRO A 39 10.31 19.82 7.10
CA PRO A 39 11.06 20.61 6.13
C PRO A 39 10.79 22.11 6.27
N ARG A 40 9.53 22.50 6.51
CA ARG A 40 9.17 23.91 6.71
C ARG A 40 9.72 24.46 8.02
N TYR A 41 9.72 23.67 9.10
CA TYR A 41 10.39 24.05 10.35
C TYR A 41 11.89 24.29 10.18
N LEU A 42 12.53 23.59 9.23
CA LEU A 42 13.94 23.78 8.86
C LEU A 42 14.16 24.91 7.83
N GLY A 43 13.12 25.66 7.48
CA GLY A 43 13.18 26.75 6.50
C GLY A 43 13.28 26.28 5.04
N GLN A 44 13.00 25.00 4.76
CA GLN A 44 13.02 24.43 3.42
C GLN A 44 11.60 24.32 2.86
N ALA A 45 11.40 24.87 1.65
CA ALA A 45 10.15 24.77 0.92
C ALA A 45 10.32 23.78 -0.23
N PHE A 46 9.76 22.58 -0.09
CA PHE A 46 9.71 21.58 -1.15
C PHE A 46 8.36 21.58 -1.86
N TYR A 47 8.38 21.25 -3.15
CA TYR A 47 7.15 20.90 -3.86
C TYR A 47 6.60 19.58 -3.31
N ARG A 48 5.29 19.41 -3.39
CA ARG A 48 4.63 18.20 -2.91
C ARG A 48 5.14 16.96 -3.67
N GLU A 49 5.38 17.09 -4.96
CA GLU A 49 5.84 15.99 -5.81
C GLU A 49 7.28 15.56 -5.48
N GLN A 50 8.12 16.47 -4.96
CA GLN A 50 9.45 16.11 -4.43
C GLN A 50 9.36 15.16 -3.24
N PHE A 51 8.29 15.24 -2.45
CA PHE A 51 7.99 14.32 -1.36
C PHE A 51 7.31 13.04 -1.86
N LEU A 52 6.38 13.12 -2.80
CA LEU A 52 5.65 11.95 -3.28
C LEU A 52 6.52 11.01 -4.14
N ALA A 53 7.48 11.55 -4.90
CA ALA A 53 8.41 10.77 -5.71
C ALA A 53 9.17 9.71 -4.90
N PRO A 54 9.92 10.03 -3.82
CA PRO A 54 10.62 9.03 -3.04
C PRO A 54 9.66 8.07 -2.34
N VAL A 55 8.46 8.52 -1.93
CA VAL A 55 7.43 7.61 -1.38
C VAL A 55 7.01 6.56 -2.40
N LEU A 56 6.74 6.96 -3.64
CA LEU A 56 6.42 6.05 -4.73
C LEU A 56 7.59 5.10 -5.03
N GLY A 57 8.83 5.62 -5.11
CA GLY A 57 10.04 4.83 -5.34
C GLY A 57 10.28 3.76 -4.27
N LEU A 58 10.16 4.14 -2.99
CA LEU A 58 10.27 3.21 -1.87
C LEU A 58 9.16 2.17 -1.86
N ALA A 59 7.92 2.57 -2.20
CA ALA A 59 6.80 1.67 -2.31
C ALA A 59 7.00 0.65 -3.44
N LEU A 60 7.42 1.09 -4.63
CA LEU A 60 7.72 0.22 -5.77
C LEU A 60 8.88 -0.74 -5.45
N ALA A 61 9.95 -0.24 -4.83
CA ALA A 61 11.08 -1.08 -4.45
C ALA A 61 10.68 -2.15 -3.43
N ALA A 62 9.93 -1.78 -2.39
CA ALA A 62 9.38 -2.74 -1.44
C ALA A 62 8.43 -3.74 -2.13
N LEU A 63 7.58 -3.27 -3.05
CA LEU A 63 6.64 -4.09 -3.82
C LEU A 63 7.37 -5.16 -4.64
N PHE A 64 8.37 -4.81 -5.44
CA PHE A 64 9.05 -5.79 -6.30
C PHE A 64 9.84 -6.83 -5.50
N LEU A 65 10.39 -6.44 -4.35
CA LEU A 65 11.10 -7.36 -3.45
C LEU A 65 10.15 -8.30 -2.69
N THR A 66 8.91 -7.90 -2.44
CA THR A 66 7.97 -8.68 -1.60
C THR A 66 6.90 -9.41 -2.40
N VAL A 67 6.36 -8.80 -3.46
CA VAL A 67 5.24 -9.32 -4.24
C VAL A 67 5.73 -10.06 -5.50
N PRO A 68 5.49 -11.38 -5.61
CA PRO A 68 5.90 -12.17 -6.78
C PRO A 68 5.10 -11.80 -8.04
N ALA A 69 5.73 -11.96 -9.21
CA ALA A 69 5.09 -11.70 -10.52
C ALA A 69 3.97 -12.69 -10.90
N GLY A 70 3.92 -13.86 -10.25
CA GLY A 70 3.00 -14.95 -10.54
C GLY A 70 2.59 -15.75 -9.30
N LYS A 71 1.71 -16.74 -9.48
CA LYS A 71 1.11 -17.51 -8.39
C LYS A 71 2.04 -18.56 -7.76
N ALA A 72 3.17 -18.85 -8.41
CA ALA A 72 4.11 -19.88 -7.96
C ALA A 72 4.91 -19.40 -6.74
N PRO A 73 5.06 -20.24 -5.70
CA PRO A 73 5.92 -19.92 -4.56
C PRO A 73 7.37 -19.80 -5.04
N ARG A 74 8.01 -18.66 -4.75
CA ARG A 74 9.41 -18.40 -5.09
C ARG A 74 10.28 -18.49 -3.84
N ARG A 75 11.38 -19.22 -3.96
CA ARG A 75 12.38 -19.42 -2.89
C ARG A 75 13.43 -18.30 -2.85
N ARG A 76 13.53 -17.48 -3.90
CA ARG A 76 14.42 -16.33 -4.02
C ARG A 76 13.75 -15.24 -4.86
N VAL A 77 14.16 -13.99 -4.65
CA VAL A 77 13.74 -12.88 -5.52
C VAL A 77 14.50 -12.97 -6.85
N PRO A 78 13.80 -12.99 -8.00
CA PRO A 78 14.43 -13.00 -9.31
C PRO A 78 15.24 -11.72 -9.56
N TRP A 79 16.28 -11.83 -10.40
CA TRP A 79 17.14 -10.70 -10.75
C TRP A 79 16.35 -9.52 -11.35
N TYR A 80 15.32 -9.80 -12.16
CA TYR A 80 14.51 -8.76 -12.80
C TYR A 80 13.71 -7.93 -11.78
N ASP A 81 13.27 -8.54 -10.68
CA ASP A 81 12.58 -7.82 -9.60
C ASP A 81 13.53 -6.92 -8.81
N MET A 82 14.78 -7.34 -8.65
CA MET A 82 15.82 -6.50 -8.06
C MET A 82 16.15 -5.32 -8.97
N VAL A 83 16.21 -5.54 -10.28
CA VAL A 83 16.39 -4.46 -11.28
C VAL A 83 15.21 -3.50 -11.24
N PHE A 84 13.97 -3.98 -11.26
CA PHE A 84 12.78 -3.12 -11.18
C PHE A 84 12.73 -2.32 -9.87
N ALA A 85 13.10 -2.93 -8.74
CA ALA A 85 13.21 -2.22 -7.47
C ALA A 85 14.27 -1.11 -7.52
N ALA A 86 15.47 -1.42 -8.03
CA ALA A 86 16.57 -0.47 -8.12
C ALA A 86 16.27 0.67 -9.09
N VAL A 87 15.77 0.36 -10.29
CA VAL A 87 15.41 1.35 -11.32
C VAL A 87 14.26 2.23 -10.86
N GLY A 88 13.22 1.65 -10.26
CA GLY A 88 12.08 2.42 -9.75
C GLY A 88 12.49 3.38 -8.63
N LEU A 89 13.33 2.91 -7.69
CA LEU A 89 13.85 3.76 -6.63
C LEU A 89 14.77 4.85 -7.18
N ALA A 90 15.69 4.52 -8.08
CA ALA A 90 16.63 5.47 -8.66
C ALA A 90 15.91 6.55 -9.49
N ALA A 91 14.95 6.16 -10.33
CA ALA A 91 14.15 7.10 -11.12
C ALA A 91 13.33 8.03 -10.23
N ALA A 92 12.69 7.49 -9.19
CA ALA A 92 11.93 8.28 -8.22
C ALA A 92 12.81 9.27 -7.43
N LEU A 93 13.99 8.85 -6.98
CA LEU A 93 14.94 9.73 -6.30
C LEU A 93 15.48 10.81 -7.23
N TRP A 94 15.77 10.47 -8.49
CA TRP A 94 16.18 11.44 -9.49
C TRP A 94 15.08 12.49 -9.73
N ILE A 95 13.83 12.05 -9.88
CA ILE A 95 12.67 12.95 -10.01
C ILE A 95 12.56 13.86 -8.78
N SER A 96 12.75 13.34 -7.56
CA SER A 96 12.68 14.11 -6.31
C SER A 96 13.71 15.22 -6.21
N VAL A 97 14.99 14.88 -6.45
CA VAL A 97 16.11 15.82 -6.36
C VAL A 97 16.00 16.89 -7.43
N GLU A 98 15.67 16.47 -8.65
CA GLU A 98 15.78 17.31 -9.84
C GLU A 98 14.44 17.92 -10.27
N TYR A 99 13.40 17.77 -9.45
CA TYR A 99 12.02 18.12 -9.79
C TYR A 99 11.88 19.54 -10.34
N GLN A 100 12.54 20.52 -9.72
CA GLN A 100 12.47 21.93 -10.16
C GLN A 100 13.02 22.13 -11.58
N ARG A 101 14.11 21.46 -11.92
CA ARG A 101 14.65 21.50 -13.30
C ARG A 101 13.74 20.74 -14.25
N LEU A 102 13.25 19.57 -13.85
CA LEU A 102 12.36 18.75 -14.66
C LEU A 102 11.05 19.48 -14.97
N LEU A 103 10.49 20.24 -14.03
CA LEU A 103 9.27 21.04 -14.21
C LEU A 103 9.35 21.96 -15.44
N VAL A 104 10.47 22.66 -15.63
CA VAL A 104 10.67 23.53 -16.80
C VAL A 104 10.78 22.70 -18.08
N GLN A 105 11.33 21.49 -17.99
CA GLN A 105 11.48 20.59 -19.12
C GLN A 105 10.19 19.87 -19.54
N LEU A 106 9.19 19.77 -18.66
CA LEU A 106 7.89 19.14 -18.98
C LEU A 106 7.23 19.81 -20.19
N ALA A 107 7.31 21.16 -20.27
CA ALA A 107 6.75 21.93 -21.39
C ALA A 107 7.45 21.62 -22.73
N PHE A 108 8.74 21.29 -22.69
CA PHE A 108 9.55 20.98 -23.87
C PHE A 108 9.60 19.49 -24.20
N ARG A 109 8.97 18.63 -23.38
CA ARG A 109 8.93 17.17 -23.57
C ARG A 109 10.31 16.58 -23.87
N THR A 110 11.32 16.98 -23.09
CA THR A 110 12.69 16.52 -23.28
C THR A 110 12.79 14.99 -23.16
N ALA A 111 13.79 14.39 -23.80
CA ALA A 111 13.99 12.94 -23.75
C ALA A 111 14.11 12.42 -22.30
N GLU A 112 14.68 13.23 -21.40
CA GLU A 112 14.82 12.89 -19.98
C GLU A 112 13.46 12.68 -19.29
N VAL A 113 12.55 13.65 -19.39
CA VAL A 113 11.22 13.54 -18.74
C VAL A 113 10.38 12.45 -19.38
N VAL A 114 10.49 12.25 -20.70
CA VAL A 114 9.77 11.17 -21.39
C VAL A 114 10.28 9.81 -20.92
N VAL A 115 11.60 9.59 -20.87
CA VAL A 115 12.19 8.31 -20.43
C VAL A 115 11.84 8.02 -18.97
N LEU A 116 11.99 9.00 -18.07
CA LEU A 116 11.60 8.84 -16.66
C LEU A 116 10.11 8.51 -16.52
N GLY A 117 9.25 9.19 -17.30
CA GLY A 117 7.82 8.94 -17.32
C GLY A 117 7.46 7.54 -17.80
N VAL A 118 8.06 7.06 -18.90
CA VAL A 118 7.86 5.69 -19.39
C VAL A 118 8.28 4.68 -18.33
N VAL A 119 9.47 4.85 -17.73
CA VAL A 119 10.00 3.94 -16.72
C VAL A 119 9.05 3.85 -15.52
N ILE A 120 8.65 4.99 -14.95
CA ILE A 120 7.75 5.00 -13.79
C ILE A 120 6.38 4.42 -14.15
N LEU A 121 5.80 4.79 -15.29
CA LEU A 121 4.49 4.29 -15.70
C LEU A 121 4.49 2.78 -15.91
N LEU A 122 5.52 2.23 -16.57
CA LEU A 122 5.63 0.78 -16.76
C LEU A 122 5.80 0.04 -15.44
N LEU A 123 6.61 0.57 -14.53
CA LEU A 123 6.80 -0.03 -13.20
C LEU A 123 5.53 0.05 -12.35
N VAL A 124 4.79 1.14 -12.42
CA VAL A 124 3.49 1.26 -11.73
C VAL A 124 2.46 0.33 -12.34
N MET A 125 2.38 0.20 -13.67
CA MET A 125 1.48 -0.72 -14.35
C MET A 125 1.79 -2.19 -14.01
N GLU A 126 3.07 -2.55 -13.96
CA GLU A 126 3.50 -3.88 -13.52
C GLU A 126 3.21 -4.10 -12.03
N GLY A 127 3.42 -3.07 -11.19
CA GLY A 127 3.05 -3.11 -9.77
C GLY A 127 1.56 -3.34 -9.57
N LEU A 128 0.72 -2.62 -10.32
CA LEU A 128 -0.73 -2.76 -10.35
C LEU A 128 -1.15 -4.19 -10.74
N ARG A 129 -0.55 -4.75 -11.79
CA ARG A 129 -0.81 -6.13 -12.22
C ARG A 129 -0.50 -7.15 -11.12
N ARG A 130 0.56 -6.92 -10.34
CA ARG A 130 1.00 -7.83 -9.27
C ARG A 130 0.16 -7.75 -8.00
N THR A 131 -0.34 -6.57 -7.65
CA THR A 131 -1.09 -6.35 -6.41
C THR A 131 -2.59 -6.55 -6.58
N THR A 132 -3.18 -6.01 -7.65
CA THR A 132 -4.63 -6.05 -7.89
C THR A 132 -5.02 -7.10 -8.94
N GLY A 133 -4.04 -7.67 -9.65
CA GLY A 133 -4.28 -8.67 -10.68
C GLY A 133 -4.64 -8.07 -12.05
N TYR A 134 -5.07 -8.94 -12.95
CA TYR A 134 -5.34 -8.57 -14.34
C TYR A 134 -6.58 -7.69 -14.52
N SER A 135 -7.56 -7.75 -13.61
CA SER A 135 -8.83 -7.02 -13.78
C SER A 135 -8.63 -5.52 -13.90
N LEU A 136 -7.96 -4.89 -12.91
CA LEU A 136 -7.71 -3.45 -12.95
C LEU A 136 -6.64 -3.09 -14.00
N PHE A 137 -5.62 -3.94 -14.18
CA PHE A 137 -4.60 -3.73 -15.21
C PHE A 137 -5.19 -3.62 -16.61
N ILE A 138 -6.09 -4.53 -16.99
CA ILE A 138 -6.74 -4.53 -18.31
C ILE A 138 -7.58 -3.27 -18.50
N VAL A 139 -8.33 -2.86 -17.46
CA VAL A 139 -9.15 -1.63 -17.52
C VAL A 139 -8.27 -0.40 -17.76
N VAL A 140 -7.18 -0.26 -17.01
CA VAL A 140 -6.25 0.87 -17.19
C VAL A 140 -5.59 0.81 -18.57
N ALA A 141 -5.09 -0.35 -18.98
CA ALA A 141 -4.47 -0.53 -20.29
C ALA A 141 -5.44 -0.22 -21.44
N PHE A 142 -6.71 -0.59 -21.31
CA PHE A 142 -7.76 -0.26 -22.26
C PHE A 142 -7.93 1.26 -22.40
N PHE A 143 -8.05 2.00 -21.29
CA PHE A 143 -8.21 3.46 -21.35
C PHE A 143 -6.95 4.18 -21.86
N LEU A 144 -5.75 3.67 -21.56
CA LEU A 144 -4.51 4.20 -22.14
C LEU A 144 -4.44 3.97 -23.65
N ALA A 145 -4.81 2.78 -24.11
CA ALA A 145 -4.90 2.50 -25.55
C ALA A 145 -5.97 3.37 -26.21
N TYR A 146 -7.13 3.52 -25.58
CA TYR A 146 -8.23 4.37 -26.03
C TYR A 146 -7.81 5.84 -26.14
N ALA A 147 -7.03 6.37 -25.20
CA ALA A 147 -6.51 7.72 -25.28
C ALA A 147 -5.67 7.96 -26.56
N MET A 148 -4.91 6.94 -27.00
CA MET A 148 -4.10 7.02 -28.22
C MET A 148 -4.94 6.92 -29.50
N VAL A 149 -5.93 6.01 -29.55
CA VAL A 149 -6.69 5.73 -30.78
C VAL A 149 -8.05 6.41 -30.84
N GLY A 150 -8.50 7.06 -29.78
CA GLY A 150 -9.84 7.63 -29.64
C GLY A 150 -10.17 8.71 -30.68
N HIS A 151 -9.16 9.34 -31.28
CA HIS A 151 -9.33 10.31 -32.35
C HIS A 151 -9.83 9.72 -33.68
N PHE A 152 -9.66 8.40 -33.86
CA PHE A 152 -10.22 7.63 -34.98
C PHE A 152 -11.66 7.16 -34.74
N VAL A 153 -12.17 7.23 -33.51
CA VAL A 153 -13.52 6.77 -33.17
C VAL A 153 -14.55 7.79 -33.67
N PRO A 154 -15.57 7.38 -34.45
CA PRO A 154 -16.62 8.29 -34.92
C PRO A 154 -17.68 8.57 -33.84
N GLY A 155 -18.39 9.69 -33.98
CA GLY A 155 -19.51 10.07 -33.10
C GLY A 155 -19.08 10.75 -31.80
N GLU A 156 -19.97 10.73 -30.80
CA GLU A 156 -19.81 11.40 -29.50
C GLU A 156 -18.63 10.88 -28.68
N PHE A 157 -18.13 9.69 -28.99
CA PHE A 157 -16.99 9.08 -28.31
C PHE A 157 -15.64 9.56 -28.88
N ARG A 158 -15.61 10.43 -29.90
CA ARG A 158 -14.36 10.88 -30.50
C ARG A 158 -13.49 11.66 -29.51
N ALA A 159 -12.30 11.15 -29.24
CA ALA A 159 -11.31 11.82 -28.41
C ALA A 159 -10.48 12.84 -29.22
N ARG A 160 -9.85 13.80 -28.54
CA ARG A 160 -8.83 14.65 -29.16
C ARG A 160 -7.58 13.82 -29.46
N PRO A 161 -6.84 14.11 -30.55
CA PRO A 161 -5.55 13.49 -30.77
C PRO A 161 -4.59 13.88 -29.65
N VAL A 162 -3.86 12.91 -29.12
CA VAL A 162 -2.88 13.09 -28.04
C VAL A 162 -1.57 12.47 -28.48
N ASP A 163 -0.49 13.23 -28.37
CA ASP A 163 0.86 12.71 -28.62
C ASP A 163 1.29 11.78 -27.47
N LEU A 164 1.96 10.67 -27.81
CA LEU A 164 2.39 9.68 -26.82
C LEU A 164 3.33 10.28 -25.77
N ASP A 165 4.23 11.16 -26.19
CA ASP A 165 5.20 11.82 -25.32
C ASP A 165 4.49 12.72 -24.28
N TRP A 166 3.50 13.49 -24.72
CA TRP A 166 2.66 14.31 -23.86
C TRP A 166 1.86 13.46 -22.88
N MET A 167 1.24 12.38 -23.35
CA MET A 167 0.47 11.47 -22.50
C MET A 167 1.35 10.88 -21.39
N VAL A 168 2.54 10.41 -21.74
CA VAL A 168 3.50 9.85 -20.78
C VAL A 168 3.92 10.89 -19.75
N VAL A 169 4.32 12.08 -20.20
CA VAL A 169 4.77 13.16 -19.32
C VAL A 169 3.64 13.62 -18.40
N TYR A 170 2.43 13.79 -18.93
CA TYR A 170 1.24 14.13 -18.15
C TYR A 170 0.94 13.06 -17.10
N LEU A 171 0.82 11.79 -17.50
CA LEU A 171 0.48 10.72 -16.56
C LEU A 171 1.54 10.54 -15.46
N ALA A 172 2.81 10.76 -15.78
CA ALA A 172 3.91 10.55 -14.84
C ALA A 172 4.16 11.72 -13.89
N PHE A 173 4.02 12.96 -14.35
CA PHE A 173 4.45 14.14 -13.58
C PHE A 173 3.31 15.05 -13.14
N ASP A 174 2.13 14.95 -13.74
CA ASP A 174 1.02 15.84 -13.40
C ASP A 174 0.46 15.54 -12.01
N SER A 175 0.13 16.61 -11.29
CA SER A 175 -0.43 16.56 -9.94
C SER A 175 -1.87 16.02 -9.86
N SER A 176 -2.52 15.79 -11.00
CA SER A 176 -3.81 15.09 -11.12
C SER A 176 -3.67 13.63 -11.54
N ALA A 177 -2.47 13.19 -11.93
CA ALA A 177 -2.20 11.84 -12.41
C ALA A 177 -1.48 10.99 -11.33
N LEU A 178 -0.30 10.42 -11.62
CA LEU A 178 0.40 9.54 -10.66
C LEU A 178 0.74 10.24 -9.34
N PHE A 179 1.12 11.51 -9.38
CA PHE A 179 1.36 12.32 -8.17
C PHE A 179 0.08 12.97 -7.61
N GLY A 180 -1.07 12.40 -7.95
CA GLY A 180 -2.37 12.90 -7.56
C GLY A 180 -2.85 12.49 -6.18
N THR A 181 -4.14 12.76 -5.96
CA THR A 181 -4.81 12.58 -4.67
C THR A 181 -4.69 11.16 -4.08
N PRO A 182 -4.71 10.04 -4.85
CA PRO A 182 -4.58 8.72 -4.26
C PRO A 182 -3.21 8.51 -3.59
N LEU A 183 -2.13 8.98 -4.22
CA LEU A 183 -0.78 8.85 -3.66
C LEU A 183 -0.60 9.79 -2.47
N VAL A 184 -1.15 11.00 -2.53
CA VAL A 184 -1.16 11.95 -1.40
C VAL A 184 -1.87 11.33 -0.19
N VAL A 185 -3.11 10.87 -0.35
CA VAL A 185 -3.89 10.26 0.74
C VAL A 185 -3.19 9.00 1.27
N GLY A 186 -2.60 8.19 0.39
CA GLY A 186 -1.78 7.06 0.78
C GLY A 186 -0.63 7.46 1.70
N ALA A 187 0.14 8.47 1.29
CA ALA A 187 1.34 8.90 2.00
C ALA A 187 1.03 9.64 3.32
N THR A 188 0.02 10.50 3.34
CA THR A 188 -0.26 11.38 4.48
C THR A 188 -1.31 10.86 5.44
N VAL A 189 -2.20 9.97 5.00
CA VAL A 189 -3.28 9.42 5.84
C VAL A 189 -3.06 7.95 6.10
N VAL A 190 -2.99 7.13 5.05
CA VAL A 190 -2.98 5.66 5.19
C VAL A 190 -1.71 5.17 5.91
N VAL A 191 -0.53 5.62 5.49
CA VAL A 191 0.74 5.20 6.11
C VAL A 191 0.79 5.58 7.59
N ILE A 192 0.36 6.78 7.96
CA ILE A 192 0.39 7.26 9.34
C ILE A 192 -0.63 6.53 10.21
N PHE A 193 -1.82 6.29 9.66
CA PHE A 193 -2.84 5.50 10.33
C PHE A 193 -2.34 4.08 10.63
N LEU A 194 -1.70 3.42 9.66
CA LEU A 194 -1.08 2.11 9.86
C LEU A 194 0.05 2.16 10.91
N TRP A 195 0.92 3.18 10.85
CA TRP A 195 2.00 3.34 11.81
C TRP A 195 1.49 3.56 13.24
N MET A 196 0.52 4.46 13.42
CA MET A 196 -0.11 4.74 14.70
C MET A 196 -0.87 3.53 15.22
N GLY A 197 -1.57 2.79 14.36
CA GLY A 197 -2.22 1.54 14.72
C GLY A 197 -1.22 0.51 15.25
N GLN A 198 -0.10 0.32 14.55
CA GLN A 198 0.97 -0.58 15.01
C GLN A 198 1.62 -0.11 16.33
N LEU A 199 1.80 1.20 16.51
CA LEU A 199 2.31 1.78 17.75
C LEU A 199 1.35 1.51 18.92
N LEU A 200 0.04 1.74 18.73
CA LEU A 200 -1.00 1.46 19.70
C LEU A 200 -1.01 -0.02 20.11
N PHE A 201 -0.84 -0.93 19.13
CA PHE A 201 -0.78 -2.37 19.44
C PHE A 201 0.44 -2.73 20.27
N LYS A 202 1.61 -2.21 19.93
CA LYS A 202 2.83 -2.43 20.73
C LYS A 202 2.76 -1.80 22.11
N ALA A 203 1.97 -0.73 22.28
CA ALA A 203 1.74 -0.07 23.56
C ALA A 203 0.69 -0.78 24.45
N GLY A 204 0.10 -1.90 24.01
CA GLY A 204 -0.88 -2.65 24.79
C GLY A 204 -2.36 -2.33 24.48
N GLY A 205 -2.65 -1.60 23.40
CA GLY A 205 -4.03 -1.37 22.94
C GLY A 205 -4.83 -2.67 22.75
N GLY A 206 -4.13 -3.76 22.40
CA GLY A 206 -4.54 -5.17 22.48
C GLY A 206 -5.43 -5.53 23.69
N GLN A 207 -4.86 -5.29 24.87
CA GLN A 207 -5.50 -5.61 26.13
C GLN A 207 -6.55 -4.58 26.48
N PHE A 208 -6.26 -3.30 26.27
CA PHE A 208 -7.19 -2.21 26.57
C PHE A 208 -8.58 -2.38 25.95
N PHE A 209 -8.67 -2.66 24.64
CA PHE A 209 -9.98 -2.87 24.00
C PHE A 209 -10.66 -4.16 24.43
N THR A 210 -9.88 -5.20 24.75
CA THR A 210 -10.42 -6.44 25.32
C THR A 210 -11.00 -6.20 26.70
N ASP A 211 -10.35 -5.38 27.53
CA ASP A 211 -10.81 -4.99 28.86
C ASP A 211 -12.11 -4.18 28.80
N ILE A 212 -12.22 -3.24 27.85
CA ILE A 212 -13.46 -2.49 27.60
C ILE A 212 -14.60 -3.44 27.20
N ALA A 213 -14.33 -4.36 26.28
CA ALA A 213 -15.31 -5.34 25.84
C ALA A 213 -15.75 -6.25 27.01
N MET A 214 -14.81 -6.69 27.86
CA MET A 214 -15.10 -7.44 29.08
C MET A 214 -15.96 -6.66 30.07
N ALA A 215 -15.66 -5.37 30.29
CA ALA A 215 -16.45 -4.53 31.17
C ALA A 215 -17.90 -4.37 30.70
N GLY A 216 -18.12 -4.21 29.38
CA GLY A 216 -19.46 -4.04 28.82
C GLY A 216 -20.26 -5.34 28.67
N MET A 217 -19.61 -6.43 28.29
CA MET A 217 -20.27 -7.67 27.84
C MET A 217 -20.08 -8.88 28.77
N GLY A 218 -19.12 -8.83 29.70
CA GLY A 218 -18.73 -10.00 30.51
C GLY A 218 -19.82 -10.58 31.40
N LYS A 219 -20.75 -9.74 31.89
CA LYS A 219 -21.89 -10.19 32.73
C LYS A 219 -23.14 -10.58 31.92
N ARG A 220 -23.09 -10.49 30.58
CA ARG A 220 -24.25 -10.80 29.72
C ARG A 220 -24.24 -12.29 29.35
N ARG A 221 -25.42 -12.86 29.07
CA ARG A 221 -25.53 -14.20 28.48
C ARG A 221 -24.76 -14.26 27.15
N GLY A 222 -23.91 -15.28 27.01
CA GLY A 222 -22.98 -15.41 25.88
C GLY A 222 -21.82 -14.41 25.93
N GLY A 223 -21.46 -13.91 27.12
CA GLY A 223 -20.51 -12.82 27.33
C GLY A 223 -19.20 -13.01 26.57
N ALA A 224 -18.58 -14.19 26.64
CA ALA A 224 -17.30 -14.46 25.97
C ALA A 224 -17.35 -14.26 24.44
N ALA A 225 -18.40 -14.74 23.77
CA ALA A 225 -18.57 -14.52 22.33
C ALA A 225 -18.85 -13.04 21.99
N LYS A 226 -19.65 -12.35 22.82
CA LYS A 226 -19.91 -10.91 22.63
C LYS A 226 -18.67 -10.06 22.87
N ILE A 227 -17.83 -10.43 23.84
CA ILE A 227 -16.52 -9.79 24.06
C ILE A 227 -15.66 -9.96 22.82
N ALA A 228 -15.58 -11.17 22.25
CA ALA A 228 -14.82 -11.43 21.03
C ALA A 228 -15.28 -10.56 19.86
N VAL A 229 -16.59 -10.44 19.64
CA VAL A 229 -17.16 -9.58 18.59
C VAL A 229 -16.89 -8.10 18.83
N VAL A 230 -17.14 -7.59 20.04
CA VAL A 230 -16.96 -6.17 20.35
C VAL A 230 -15.48 -5.78 20.34
N ALA A 231 -14.61 -6.61 20.91
CA ALA A 231 -13.17 -6.40 20.82
C ALA A 231 -12.74 -6.38 19.35
N SER A 232 -13.05 -7.43 18.57
CA SER A 232 -12.66 -7.50 17.16
C SER A 232 -13.21 -6.34 16.32
N ALA A 233 -14.41 -5.83 16.63
CA ALA A 233 -14.95 -4.65 15.97
C ALA A 233 -14.15 -3.38 16.31
N LEU A 234 -13.82 -3.17 17.59
CA LEU A 234 -12.97 -2.06 18.03
C LEU A 234 -11.58 -2.15 17.39
N PHE A 235 -10.97 -3.34 17.38
CA PHE A 235 -9.68 -3.58 16.73
C PHE A 235 -9.73 -3.42 15.21
N GLY A 236 -10.76 -3.93 14.57
CA GLY A 236 -10.95 -3.87 13.13
C GLY A 236 -11.05 -2.43 12.63
N SER A 237 -11.73 -1.57 13.38
CA SER A 237 -11.88 -0.15 13.04
C SER A 237 -10.55 0.62 12.99
N ILE A 238 -9.51 0.14 13.68
CA ILE A 238 -8.18 0.76 13.72
C ILE A 238 -7.19 0.02 12.83
N SER A 239 -7.17 -1.32 12.88
CA SER A 239 -6.17 -2.11 12.16
C SER A 239 -6.43 -2.19 10.65
N GLY A 240 -7.70 -2.11 10.23
CA GLY A 240 -8.11 -2.27 8.83
C GLY A 240 -7.68 -3.59 8.19
N SER A 241 -7.27 -4.59 8.97
CA SER A 241 -6.68 -5.84 8.50
C SER A 241 -7.21 -7.03 9.30
N ALA A 242 -7.98 -7.89 8.63
CA ALA A 242 -8.55 -9.10 9.25
C ALA A 242 -7.47 -10.04 9.82
N VAL A 243 -6.33 -10.18 9.14
CA VAL A 243 -5.21 -11.02 9.61
C VAL A 243 -4.58 -10.41 10.86
N SER A 244 -4.40 -9.08 10.89
CA SER A 244 -3.88 -8.37 12.07
C SER A 244 -4.86 -8.46 13.24
N ASN A 245 -6.16 -8.45 12.97
CA ASN A 245 -7.21 -8.54 13.97
C ASN A 245 -7.14 -9.91 14.67
N VAL A 246 -7.29 -11.02 13.93
CA VAL A 246 -7.20 -12.38 14.49
C VAL A 246 -5.88 -12.63 15.22
N ALA A 247 -4.75 -12.15 14.68
CA ALA A 247 -3.44 -12.32 15.31
C ALA A 247 -3.30 -11.55 16.64
N SER A 248 -4.13 -10.52 16.87
CA SER A 248 -4.09 -9.68 18.07
C SER A 248 -5.18 -10.07 19.06
N THR A 249 -6.46 -10.03 18.63
CA THR A 249 -7.61 -10.36 19.48
C THR A 249 -7.73 -11.86 19.70
N GLY A 250 -7.56 -12.66 18.65
CA GLY A 250 -7.77 -14.11 18.68
C GLY A 250 -6.90 -14.83 19.69
N VAL A 251 -5.69 -14.34 19.95
CA VAL A 251 -4.77 -14.88 20.97
C VAL A 251 -5.36 -14.77 22.38
N ILE A 252 -6.24 -13.79 22.62
CA ILE A 252 -6.89 -13.55 23.90
C ILE A 252 -8.31 -14.13 23.90
N THR A 253 -9.09 -13.88 22.85
CA THR A 253 -10.52 -14.18 22.78
C THR A 253 -10.81 -15.67 22.57
N ILE A 254 -10.00 -16.38 21.78
CA ILE A 254 -10.20 -17.83 21.54
C ILE A 254 -9.99 -18.64 22.83
N PRO A 255 -8.88 -18.47 23.59
CA PRO A 255 -8.73 -19.16 24.87
C PRO A 255 -9.80 -18.75 25.89
N MET A 256 -10.22 -17.48 25.89
CA MET A 256 -11.29 -16.99 26.76
C MET A 256 -12.62 -17.69 26.47
N MET A 257 -13.05 -17.75 25.21
CA MET A 257 -14.27 -18.48 24.80
C MET A 257 -14.19 -19.96 25.15
N SER A 258 -13.05 -20.61 24.91
CA SER A 258 -12.85 -22.02 25.26
C SER A 258 -12.96 -22.27 26.77
N ARG A 259 -12.42 -21.38 27.61
CA ARG A 259 -12.57 -21.45 29.08
C ARG A 259 -14.02 -21.21 29.54
N SER A 260 -14.81 -20.47 28.77
CA SER A 260 -16.23 -20.23 29.03
C SER A 260 -17.16 -21.32 28.50
N GLY A 261 -16.63 -22.44 27.99
CA GLY A 261 -17.40 -23.60 27.58
C GLY A 261 -17.71 -23.71 26.08
N TYR A 262 -17.18 -22.81 25.24
CA TYR A 262 -17.31 -22.95 23.77
C TYR A 262 -16.37 -24.04 23.25
N ALA A 263 -16.84 -24.84 22.28
CA ALA A 263 -15.96 -25.76 21.57
C ALA A 263 -14.87 -24.97 20.83
N ARG A 264 -13.64 -25.52 20.76
CA ARG A 264 -12.50 -24.84 20.08
C ARG A 264 -12.82 -24.47 18.62
N ARG A 265 -13.59 -25.33 17.93
CA ARG A 265 -14.05 -25.08 16.56
C ARG A 265 -14.96 -23.86 16.48
N ASP A 266 -15.91 -23.73 17.41
CA ASP A 266 -16.85 -22.62 17.43
C ASP A 266 -16.18 -21.32 17.83
N ALA A 267 -15.27 -21.36 18.82
CA ALA A 267 -14.46 -20.19 19.21
C ALA A 267 -13.63 -19.66 18.03
N GLY A 268 -13.00 -20.54 17.26
CA GLY A 268 -12.26 -20.16 16.05
C GLY A 268 -13.17 -19.61 14.94
N ALA A 269 -14.35 -20.19 14.75
CA ALA A 269 -15.33 -19.69 13.77
C ALA A 269 -15.88 -18.31 14.15
N ILE A 270 -16.22 -18.10 15.42
CA ILE A 270 -16.70 -16.81 15.94
C ILE A 270 -15.63 -15.74 15.75
N GLU A 271 -14.38 -16.02 16.11
CA GLU A 271 -13.28 -15.06 15.96
C GLU A 271 -13.02 -14.72 14.49
N ALA A 272 -13.04 -15.73 13.61
CA ALA A 272 -12.83 -15.53 12.17
C ALA A 272 -13.89 -14.62 11.55
N VAL A 273 -15.17 -14.80 11.93
CA VAL A 273 -16.28 -13.96 11.46
C VAL A 273 -16.25 -12.57 12.10
N ALA A 274 -15.87 -12.48 13.38
CA ALA A 274 -15.75 -11.21 14.08
C ALA A 274 -14.61 -10.32 13.57
N SER A 275 -13.59 -10.93 12.96
CA SER A 275 -12.39 -10.25 12.47
C SER A 275 -12.47 -9.77 11.01
N THR A 276 -13.55 -10.08 10.30
CA THR A 276 -13.89 -9.58 8.96
C THR A 276 -14.76 -8.35 9.01
#